data_AF-A0A2V1B4S7-F1
#
_entry.id   AF-A0A2V1B4S7-F1
#
_cell.length_a   1.000
_cell.length_b   1.000
_cell.length_c   1.000
_cell.angle_alpha   90.00
_cell.angle_beta   90.00
_cell.angle_gamma   90.00
#
_symmetry.space_group_name_H-M   'P 1'
#
loop_
_entity.id
_entity.type
_entity.pdbx_description
1 polymer ?
#
loop_
_entity_poly.entity_id
_entity_poly.type
_entity_poly.pdbx_seq_one_letter_code
_entity_poly.pdbx_strand_id
1 'polypeptide(L)'
;MVTLANISAEALLSILSSKPITLLPSGSDSPIYIHERLLGSVEWKESKSRVYKFLKDDDGFDVTKDLLICFVRWAYIGDYSTELVGISSFVEERVVAEDVVEEDDWDFGSSKRKKGKNRGKQDIYVDEIPPATPEALSDKHDQLDSGEEGLSIRTTNTVDPLSLHIQLYVFANIYLIDALKDKVERSTLKAPYTTMIFSLLEYASLYLSNDDPLLNWLGRYASWNLSTLRQNVRRLENLLGDGKFATLLVRHVVPSQTNPFICAS
;
A
#
# COMPACT_ATOMS: atom_id res chain seq x y z
N MET A 1 20.96 9.59 15.06
CA MET A 1 20.85 8.34 14.30
C MET A 1 21.88 8.35 13.17
N VAL A 2 22.50 7.21 12.87
CA VAL A 2 23.64 7.11 11.96
C VAL A 2 23.18 6.53 10.61
N THR A 3 22.93 7.39 9.62
CA THR A 3 22.61 7.03 8.23
C THR A 3 23.90 6.87 7.42
N LEU A 4 24.02 5.91 6.48
CA LEU A 4 25.30 5.67 5.77
C LEU A 4 25.89 6.90 5.09
N ALA A 5 25.04 7.85 4.67
CA ALA A 5 25.43 9.15 4.11
C ALA A 5 26.38 10.00 5.00
N ASN A 6 26.44 9.73 6.31
CA ASN A 6 27.21 10.50 7.29
C ASN A 6 28.29 9.67 8.02
N ILE A 7 28.67 8.49 7.48
CA ILE A 7 29.60 7.56 8.13
C ILE A 7 31.01 7.67 7.53
N SER A 8 32.05 7.46 8.34
CA SER A 8 33.42 7.30 7.86
C SER A 8 33.57 6.04 6.99
N ALA A 9 34.50 6.07 6.03
CA ALA A 9 34.74 4.95 5.13
C ALA A 9 35.04 3.63 5.88
N GLU A 10 35.77 3.70 6.99
CA GLU A 10 36.08 2.55 7.85
C GLU A 10 34.82 1.94 8.49
N ALA A 11 33.92 2.76 9.04
CA ALA A 11 32.70 2.27 9.66
C ALA A 11 31.69 1.75 8.61
N LEU A 12 31.64 2.35 7.41
CA LEU A 12 30.89 1.83 6.26
C LEU A 12 31.41 0.47 5.81
N LEU A 13 32.73 0.30 5.64
CA LEU A 13 33.35 -0.98 5.32
C LEU A 13 33.07 -2.02 6.42
N SER A 14 33.11 -1.62 7.69
CA SER A 14 32.73 -2.45 8.83
C SER A 14 31.28 -2.95 8.73
N ILE A 15 30.34 -2.09 8.31
CA ILE A 15 28.93 -2.45 8.12
C ILE A 15 28.79 -3.45 6.96
N LEU A 16 29.35 -3.15 5.78
CA LEU A 16 29.27 -4.00 4.60
C LEU A 16 30.04 -5.32 4.72
N SER A 17 31.02 -5.41 5.64
CA SER A 17 31.73 -6.65 5.96
C SER A 17 31.02 -7.49 7.02
N SER A 18 29.93 -7.00 7.62
CA SER A 18 29.15 -7.78 8.59
C SER A 18 28.27 -8.82 7.90
N LYS A 19 27.77 -9.80 8.65
CA LYS A 19 26.98 -10.88 8.04
C LYS A 19 25.58 -10.36 7.67
N PRO A 20 24.98 -10.81 6.56
CA PRO A 20 23.59 -10.51 6.28
C PRO A 20 22.68 -11.25 7.27
N ILE A 21 21.66 -10.55 7.75
CA ILE A 21 20.47 -11.05 8.44
C ILE A 21 19.38 -11.21 7.40
N THR A 22 18.60 -12.28 7.51
CA THR A 22 17.45 -12.55 6.65
C THR A 22 16.17 -12.02 7.30
N LEU A 23 15.44 -11.17 6.57
CA LEU A 23 14.09 -10.71 6.88
C LEU A 23 13.12 -11.46 5.97
N LEU A 24 12.13 -12.16 6.55
CA LEU A 24 11.11 -12.91 5.80
C LEU A 24 9.75 -12.21 5.98
N PRO A 25 9.18 -11.59 4.93
CA PRO A 25 7.92 -10.88 4.99
C PRO A 25 6.73 -11.78 5.37
N SER A 26 5.69 -11.18 5.93
CA SER A 26 4.40 -11.83 6.16
C SER A 26 3.83 -12.35 4.85
N GLY A 27 3.54 -13.66 4.80
CA GLY A 27 2.95 -14.32 3.63
C GLY A 27 3.84 -14.41 2.38
N SER A 28 5.17 -14.18 2.49
CA SER A 28 6.10 -14.32 1.37
C SER A 28 7.35 -15.11 1.75
N ASP A 29 7.64 -16.16 0.97
CA ASP A 29 8.88 -16.92 1.09
C ASP A 29 10.10 -16.21 0.47
N SER A 30 9.92 -15.00 -0.11
CA SER A 30 10.98 -14.21 -0.73
C SER A 30 11.75 -13.42 0.34
N PRO A 31 13.01 -13.81 0.68
CA PRO A 31 13.78 -13.12 1.70
C PRO A 31 14.28 -11.76 1.25
N ILE A 32 14.41 -10.84 2.20
CA ILE A 32 15.14 -9.58 2.07
C ILE A 32 16.35 -9.64 3.01
N TYR A 33 17.48 -9.05 2.61
CA TYR A 33 18.72 -9.10 3.37
C TYR A 33 19.14 -7.72 3.88
N ILE A 34 19.59 -7.65 5.14
CA ILE A 34 20.18 -6.44 5.75
C ILE A 34 21.45 -6.81 6.53
N HIS A 35 22.48 -5.96 6.49
CA HIS A 35 23.72 -6.19 7.23
C HIS A 35 23.49 -6.14 8.76
N GLU A 36 24.01 -7.12 9.50
CA GLU A 36 23.88 -7.26 10.97
C GLU A 36 24.26 -5.97 11.72
N ARG A 37 25.40 -5.36 11.35
CA ARG A 37 25.84 -4.09 11.95
C ARG A 37 24.99 -2.88 11.55
N LEU A 38 24.33 -2.92 10.39
CA LEU A 38 23.39 -1.87 10.01
C LEU A 38 22.12 -1.96 10.87
N LEU A 39 21.56 -3.16 11.02
CA LEU A 39 20.35 -3.38 11.81
C LEU A 39 20.57 -3.02 13.30
N GLY A 40 21.71 -3.38 13.88
CA GLY A 40 22.08 -2.93 15.24
C GLY A 40 22.27 -1.42 15.36
N SER A 41 22.67 -0.72 14.29
CA SER A 41 22.86 0.75 14.29
C SER A 41 21.56 1.56 14.19
N VAL A 42 20.44 0.93 13.80
CA VAL A 42 19.11 1.58 13.74
C VAL A 42 18.29 1.39 15.01
N GLU A 43 18.93 0.98 16.12
CA GLU A 43 18.32 0.73 17.43
C GLU A 43 17.23 -0.37 17.43
N TRP A 44 17.21 -1.21 16.39
CA TRP A 44 16.34 -2.38 16.32
C TRP A 44 16.63 -3.31 17.50
N LYS A 45 15.63 -3.59 18.34
CA LYS A 45 15.78 -4.51 19.48
C LYS A 45 16.14 -5.91 18.99
N GLU A 46 17.41 -6.27 19.14
CA GLU A 46 17.96 -7.53 18.64
C GLU A 46 17.23 -8.74 19.23
N SER A 47 16.65 -9.55 18.35
CA SER A 47 16.46 -10.96 18.65
C SER A 47 17.79 -11.69 18.47
N LYS A 48 18.01 -12.76 19.23
CA LYS A 48 19.20 -13.62 19.06
C LYS A 48 19.19 -14.44 17.75
N SER A 49 18.15 -14.30 16.93
CA SER A 49 18.01 -14.98 15.63
C SER A 49 18.63 -14.17 14.51
N ARG A 50 19.30 -14.85 13.57
CA ARG A 50 19.73 -14.28 12.28
C ARG A 50 18.64 -14.30 11.20
N VAL A 51 17.49 -14.88 11.51
CA VAL A 51 16.32 -14.91 10.63
C VAL A 51 15.14 -14.32 11.39
N TYR A 52 14.66 -13.17 10.94
CA TYR A 52 13.45 -12.53 11.44
C TYR A 52 12.30 -12.96 10.52
N LYS A 53 11.37 -13.74 11.08
CA LYS A 53 10.14 -14.10 10.40
C LYS A 53 9.03 -13.20 10.91
N PHE A 54 8.42 -12.43 10.01
CA PHE A 54 7.20 -11.73 10.32
C PHE A 54 6.04 -12.69 10.05
N LEU A 55 5.37 -13.11 11.12
CA LEU A 55 4.20 -13.97 11.02
C LEU A 55 2.95 -13.09 10.95
N LYS A 56 2.05 -13.43 10.03
CA LYS A 56 0.71 -12.89 10.02
C LYS A 56 -0.16 -13.75 10.92
N ASP A 57 -0.18 -13.40 12.20
CA ASP A 57 -1.23 -13.86 13.11
C ASP A 57 -2.56 -13.19 12.71
N ASP A 58 -3.71 -13.74 13.13
CA ASP A 58 -5.03 -13.24 12.70
C ASP A 58 -5.28 -11.76 13.10
N ASP A 59 -4.73 -11.34 14.24
CA ASP A 59 -4.71 -9.94 14.73
C ASP A 59 -3.37 -9.22 14.45
N GLY A 60 -2.46 -9.85 13.70
CA GLY A 60 -1.08 -9.42 13.51
C GLY A 60 -0.93 -8.20 12.59
N PHE A 61 0.16 -7.46 12.77
CA PHE A 61 0.58 -6.43 11.81
C PHE A 61 1.21 -7.11 10.57
N ASP A 62 0.62 -6.89 9.39
CA ASP A 62 1.03 -7.53 8.14
C ASP A 62 2.28 -6.87 7.53
N VAL A 63 3.45 -7.48 7.71
CA VAL A 63 4.74 -6.96 7.25
C VAL A 63 5.00 -7.36 5.80
N THR A 64 4.53 -6.55 4.85
CA THR A 64 4.68 -6.84 3.42
C THR A 64 6.13 -6.75 2.92
N LYS A 65 6.44 -7.39 1.78
CA LYS A 65 7.76 -7.30 1.12
C LYS A 65 8.12 -5.84 0.81
N ASP A 66 7.14 -5.09 0.31
CA ASP A 66 7.21 -3.68 -0.05
C ASP A 66 7.57 -2.77 1.14
N LEU A 67 6.95 -3.02 2.29
CA LEU A 67 7.22 -2.32 3.54
C LEU A 67 8.66 -2.54 3.99
N LEU A 68 9.14 -3.79 3.92
CA LEU A 68 10.52 -4.13 4.26
C LEU A 68 11.53 -3.54 3.26
N ILE A 69 11.20 -3.46 1.97
CA ILE A 69 12.04 -2.75 0.98
C ILE A 69 12.19 -1.27 1.37
N CYS A 70 11.10 -0.59 1.74
CA CYS A 70 11.15 0.79 2.23
C CYS A 70 11.97 0.94 3.52
N PHE A 71 11.76 0.06 4.52
CA PHE A 71 12.54 0.05 5.76
C PHE A 71 14.04 -0.16 5.52
N VAL A 72 14.40 -1.20 4.75
CA VAL A 72 15.79 -1.52 4.45
C VAL A 72 16.44 -0.36 3.69
N ARG A 73 15.78 0.18 2.68
CA ARG A 73 16.27 1.35 1.93
C ARG A 73 16.53 2.55 2.84
N TRP A 74 15.61 2.85 3.76
CA TRP A 74 15.82 3.90 4.76
C TRP A 74 17.01 3.61 5.67
N ALA A 75 17.19 2.37 6.12
CA ALA A 75 18.34 2.01 6.96
C ALA A 75 19.68 2.27 6.25
N TYR A 76 19.80 1.94 4.95
CA TYR A 76 21.00 2.26 4.17
C TYR A 76 21.11 3.78 3.90
N ILE A 77 20.10 4.41 3.31
CA ILE A 77 20.23 5.74 2.69
C ILE A 77 19.92 6.89 3.68
N GLY A 78 19.18 6.63 4.75
CA GLY A 78 18.53 7.65 5.58
C GLY A 78 17.23 8.20 4.96
N ASP A 79 16.81 7.64 3.83
CA ASP A 79 15.62 8.05 3.10
C ASP A 79 14.92 6.86 2.42
N TYR A 80 13.62 6.99 2.21
CA TYR A 80 12.81 6.02 1.46
C TYR A 80 11.96 6.76 0.43
N SER A 81 11.56 6.05 -0.61
CA SER A 81 10.51 6.52 -1.53
C SER A 81 9.59 5.35 -1.82
N THR A 82 8.29 5.63 -1.73
CA THR A 82 7.19 4.69 -1.94
C THR A 82 6.87 4.51 -3.42
N GLU A 83 7.37 5.39 -4.30
CA GLU A 83 7.19 5.33 -5.75
C GLU A 83 7.91 4.12 -6.39
N LEU A 84 9.11 3.81 -5.91
CA LEU A 84 9.95 2.74 -6.46
C LEU A 84 9.43 1.33 -6.18
N VAL A 85 8.53 1.19 -5.20
CA VAL A 85 7.87 -0.07 -4.87
C VAL A 85 6.97 -0.54 -6.02
N GLY A 86 6.29 0.37 -6.72
CA GLY A 86 5.50 0.05 -7.90
C GLY A 86 6.32 -0.32 -9.16
N ILE A 87 7.64 -0.15 -9.13
CA ILE A 87 8.54 -0.33 -10.29
C ILE A 87 9.29 -1.67 -10.21
N SER A 88 9.43 -2.25 -9.00
CA SER A 88 10.30 -3.41 -8.76
C SER A 88 9.85 -4.72 -9.41
N SER A 89 8.63 -4.83 -9.94
CA SER A 89 8.15 -6.05 -10.62
C SER A 89 8.63 -6.21 -12.06
N PHE A 90 9.27 -5.19 -12.65
CA PHE A 90 9.64 -5.17 -14.08
C PHE A 90 11.13 -5.44 -14.38
N VAL A 91 11.99 -5.59 -13.36
CA VAL A 91 13.45 -5.61 -13.54
C VAL A 91 14.07 -7.00 -13.28
N GLU A 92 13.31 -7.95 -12.71
CA GLU A 92 13.82 -9.27 -12.35
C GLU A 92 13.62 -10.36 -13.45
N GLU A 93 13.24 -9.95 -14.67
CA GLU A 93 13.02 -10.83 -15.84
C GLU A 93 13.80 -10.36 -17.10
N ARG A 94 15.10 -10.07 -16.97
CA ARG A 94 16.01 -9.80 -18.12
C ARG A 94 17.44 -10.34 -17.97
N VAL A 95 17.56 -11.63 -17.67
CA VAL A 95 18.65 -12.52 -18.12
C VAL A 95 17.99 -13.92 -18.22
N VAL A 96 17.78 -14.53 -19.38
CA VAL A 96 18.78 -14.87 -20.41
C VAL A 96 18.36 -14.38 -21.79
N ALA A 97 19.30 -13.85 -22.56
CA ALA A 97 19.13 -13.65 -23.99
C ALA A 97 19.53 -14.94 -24.73
N GLU A 98 18.60 -15.53 -25.49
CA GLU A 98 18.95 -16.39 -26.62
C GLU A 98 18.67 -15.60 -27.90
N ASP A 99 19.70 -15.44 -28.74
CA ASP A 99 19.56 -14.89 -30.08
C ASP A 99 18.79 -15.88 -30.97
N VAL A 100 17.61 -15.49 -31.43
CA VAL A 100 17.07 -15.98 -32.70
C VAL A 100 16.66 -14.79 -33.55
N VAL A 101 17.43 -14.58 -34.61
CA VAL A 101 17.13 -13.63 -35.68
C VAL A 101 16.08 -14.27 -36.58
N GLU A 102 14.94 -13.63 -36.77
CA GLU A 102 14.20 -13.71 -38.04
C GLU A 102 13.46 -12.39 -38.28
N GLU A 103 13.75 -11.78 -39.42
CA GLU A 103 13.07 -10.58 -39.93
C GLU A 103 11.80 -11.05 -40.66
N ASP A 104 10.66 -10.40 -40.44
CA ASP A 104 9.56 -10.50 -41.42
C ASP A 104 8.69 -9.23 -41.48
N ASP A 105 8.71 -8.66 -42.68
CA ASP A 105 7.92 -7.54 -43.23
C ASP A 105 6.43 -7.57 -42.85
N TRP A 106 5.88 -6.48 -42.29
CA TRP A 106 4.43 -6.19 -42.37
C TRP A 106 4.07 -4.70 -42.53
N ASP A 107 3.97 -4.32 -43.81
CA ASP A 107 3.07 -3.37 -44.48
C ASP A 107 2.28 -2.28 -43.68
N PHE A 108 2.37 -1.04 -44.18
CA PHE A 108 1.83 0.17 -43.53
C PHE A 108 0.47 0.62 -44.11
N GLY A 109 -0.59 -0.16 -43.81
CA GLY A 109 -1.95 0.07 -44.31
C GLY A 109 -2.68 1.29 -43.73
N SER A 110 -2.65 2.42 -44.43
CA SER A 110 -3.42 3.63 -44.07
C SER A 110 -4.92 3.50 -44.36
N SER A 111 -5.81 3.81 -43.39
CA SER A 111 -7.23 4.07 -43.71
C SER A 111 -7.94 5.08 -42.80
N LYS A 112 -8.69 5.99 -43.44
CA LYS A 112 -9.51 7.06 -42.85
C LYS A 112 -10.99 6.67 -42.84
N ARG A 113 -11.81 7.46 -42.10
CA ARG A 113 -13.30 7.52 -42.07
C ARG A 113 -13.93 6.61 -40.99
N LYS A 114 -15.12 6.90 -40.42
CA LYS A 114 -16.08 8.00 -40.69
C LYS A 114 -16.92 8.36 -39.44
N LYS A 115 -17.19 9.66 -39.32
CA LYS A 115 -18.27 10.32 -38.56
C LYS A 115 -19.62 9.59 -38.66
N GLY A 116 -20.23 9.27 -37.51
CA GLY A 116 -21.60 8.74 -37.38
C GLY A 116 -22.30 9.32 -36.16
N LYS A 117 -23.50 9.86 -36.33
CA LYS A 117 -24.29 10.60 -35.32
C LYS A 117 -25.67 9.94 -35.28
N ASN A 118 -26.25 9.66 -34.11
CA ASN A 118 -27.71 9.48 -34.01
C ASN A 118 -28.27 9.71 -32.60
N ARG A 119 -29.58 9.99 -32.56
CA ARG A 119 -30.40 10.32 -31.37
C ARG A 119 -31.67 9.47 -31.35
N GLY A 120 -32.16 9.16 -30.15
CA GLY A 120 -33.47 8.56 -29.82
C GLY A 120 -33.41 8.13 -28.34
N LYS A 121 -34.37 8.33 -27.41
CA LYS A 121 -35.85 8.52 -27.46
C LYS A 121 -36.53 7.40 -28.27
N GLN A 122 -37.57 6.70 -27.81
CA GLN A 122 -38.40 6.67 -26.58
C GLN A 122 -39.04 5.24 -26.51
N ASP A 123 -39.76 4.73 -25.50
CA ASP A 123 -40.44 5.31 -24.32
C ASP A 123 -40.64 4.25 -23.17
N ILE A 124 -41.51 4.51 -22.19
CA ILE A 124 -41.87 3.67 -21.01
C ILE A 124 -42.94 2.61 -21.33
N TYR A 125 -42.90 1.43 -20.67
CA TYR A 125 -44.10 0.68 -20.29
C TYR A 125 -43.91 -0.06 -18.95
N VAL A 126 -45.01 -0.26 -18.23
CA VAL A 126 -45.11 -0.89 -16.91
C VAL A 126 -46.21 -1.96 -17.01
N ASP A 127 -45.96 -3.21 -16.59
CA ASP A 127 -46.71 -3.84 -15.47
C ASP A 127 -46.37 -5.32 -15.18
N GLU A 128 -46.62 -5.66 -13.92
CA GLU A 128 -47.03 -6.95 -13.32
C GLU A 128 -46.18 -8.25 -13.42
N ILE A 129 -46.04 -8.80 -12.21
CA ILE A 129 -45.47 -10.07 -11.66
C ILE A 129 -46.70 -10.81 -11.05
N PRO A 130 -46.86 -12.17 -10.89
CA PRO A 130 -45.88 -13.22 -10.50
C PRO A 130 -46.12 -14.61 -11.21
N PRO A 131 -46.10 -15.81 -10.57
CA PRO A 131 -44.93 -16.72 -10.54
C PRO A 131 -45.22 -18.20 -10.94
N ALA A 132 -44.18 -19.01 -11.17
CA ALA A 132 -44.13 -20.45 -10.77
C ALA A 132 -42.79 -21.15 -11.12
N THR A 133 -42.22 -21.86 -10.15
CA THR A 133 -41.30 -23.03 -10.27
C THR A 133 -42.14 -24.34 -10.28
N PRO A 134 -41.60 -25.58 -10.42
CA PRO A 134 -40.19 -26.06 -10.52
C PRO A 134 -39.96 -27.15 -11.62
N GLU A 135 -38.82 -27.87 -11.52
CA GLU A 135 -38.47 -29.17 -12.15
C GLU A 135 -38.08 -29.17 -13.66
N ALA A 136 -37.26 -30.10 -14.19
CA ALA A 136 -36.11 -30.88 -13.69
C ALA A 136 -35.44 -31.63 -14.89
N LEU A 137 -34.23 -32.17 -14.69
CA LEU A 137 -33.54 -33.21 -15.49
C LEU A 137 -32.92 -32.86 -16.86
N SER A 138 -31.85 -33.63 -17.16
CA SER A 138 -31.10 -33.79 -18.42
C SER A 138 -30.30 -32.56 -18.93
N ASP A 139 -29.13 -32.72 -19.55
CA ASP A 139 -28.42 -33.96 -19.91
C ASP A 139 -26.89 -33.85 -19.84
N LYS A 140 -26.21 -35.00 -19.92
CA LYS A 140 -24.76 -35.06 -19.99
C LYS A 140 -24.26 -34.58 -21.35
N HIS A 141 -23.18 -33.80 -21.36
CA HIS A 141 -22.35 -33.68 -22.55
C HIS A 141 -20.88 -33.77 -22.16
N ASP A 142 -20.25 -34.91 -22.48
CA ASP A 142 -18.80 -34.98 -22.55
C ASP A 142 -18.33 -34.10 -23.70
N GLN A 143 -17.38 -33.21 -23.45
CA GLN A 143 -16.61 -32.58 -24.51
C GLN A 143 -15.21 -32.28 -23.99
N LEU A 144 -14.25 -33.07 -24.47
CA LEU A 144 -12.85 -32.67 -24.52
C LEU A 144 -12.78 -31.47 -25.47
N ASP A 145 -12.35 -30.31 -24.96
CA ASP A 145 -11.82 -29.27 -25.82
C ASP A 145 -10.52 -28.69 -25.23
N SER A 146 -9.73 -28.19 -26.17
CA SER A 146 -8.32 -27.89 -26.10
C SER A 146 -7.97 -26.67 -25.27
N GLY A 147 -6.70 -26.65 -24.85
CA GLY A 147 -6.14 -25.62 -24.00
C GLY A 147 -6.22 -24.22 -24.56
N GLU A 148 -6.49 -23.29 -23.65
CA GLU A 148 -5.76 -22.04 -23.57
C GLU A 148 -5.37 -21.87 -22.09
N GLU A 149 -4.10 -22.11 -21.76
CA GLU A 149 -3.52 -21.58 -20.52
C GLU A 149 -3.41 -20.06 -20.68
N GLY A 150 -4.56 -19.39 -20.57
CA GLY A 150 -4.64 -17.95 -20.41
C GLY A 150 -3.90 -17.60 -19.12
N LEU A 151 -2.62 -17.26 -19.27
CA LEU A 151 -1.75 -16.81 -18.20
C LEU A 151 -2.34 -15.53 -17.62
N SER A 152 -3.25 -15.70 -16.66
CA SER A 152 -3.89 -14.62 -15.94
C SER A 152 -2.82 -13.97 -15.09
N ILE A 153 -2.14 -12.99 -15.69
CA ILE A 153 -1.16 -12.14 -15.02
C ILE A 153 -1.92 -11.51 -13.88
N ARG A 154 -1.72 -12.07 -12.68
CA ARG A 154 -2.24 -11.56 -11.42
C ARG A 154 -1.95 -10.07 -11.41
N THR A 155 -3.02 -9.28 -11.48
CA THR A 155 -2.94 -7.82 -11.34
C THR A 155 -2.14 -7.55 -10.07
N THR A 156 -0.92 -7.07 -10.25
CA THR A 156 -0.02 -6.70 -9.17
C THR A 156 -0.72 -5.60 -8.41
N ASN A 157 -1.22 -5.92 -7.21
CA ASN A 157 -1.93 -4.97 -6.36
C ASN A 157 -0.94 -3.87 -5.98
N THR A 158 -0.90 -2.80 -6.78
CA THR A 158 0.00 -1.67 -6.57
C THR A 158 -0.34 -1.04 -5.24
N VAL A 159 0.47 -1.30 -4.22
CA VAL A 159 0.25 -0.77 -2.88
C VAL A 159 0.26 0.74 -2.97
N ASP A 160 -0.83 1.36 -2.52
CA ASP A 160 -0.96 2.80 -2.54
C ASP A 160 0.21 3.46 -1.77
N PRO A 161 0.95 4.41 -2.37
CA PRO A 161 2.12 5.03 -1.74
C PRO A 161 1.84 5.66 -0.37
N LEU A 162 0.61 6.12 -0.14
CA LEU A 162 0.16 6.74 1.10
C LEU A 162 -0.14 5.69 2.17
N SER A 163 -0.79 4.59 1.77
CA SER A 163 -0.94 3.39 2.61
C SER A 163 0.42 2.88 3.08
N LEU A 164 1.38 2.71 2.17
CA LEU A 164 2.71 2.22 2.50
C LEU A 164 3.48 3.16 3.45
N HIS A 165 3.29 4.47 3.30
CA HIS A 165 3.86 5.47 4.21
C HIS A 165 3.31 5.35 5.64
N ILE A 166 1.98 5.17 5.79
CA ILE A 166 1.35 4.96 7.11
C ILE A 166 1.74 3.59 7.69
N GLN A 167 1.82 2.55 6.87
CA GLN A 167 2.34 1.24 7.27
C GLN A 167 3.78 1.34 7.80
N LEU A 168 4.64 2.14 7.18
CA LEU A 168 6.02 2.37 7.62
C LEU A 168 6.10 3.12 8.96
N TYR A 169 5.19 4.05 9.23
CA TYR A 169 5.06 4.67 10.55
C TYR A 169 4.64 3.65 11.61
N VAL A 170 3.60 2.85 11.34
CA VAL A 170 3.09 1.85 12.27
C VAL A 170 4.15 0.77 12.56
N PHE A 171 4.86 0.31 11.53
CA PHE A 171 6.01 -0.59 11.65
C PHE A 171 7.10 0.02 12.57
N ALA A 172 7.50 1.27 12.32
CA ALA A 172 8.45 1.97 13.16
C ALA A 172 7.98 2.08 14.62
N ASN A 173 6.69 2.31 14.84
CA ASN A 173 6.11 2.37 16.19
C ASN A 173 6.09 1.00 16.89
N ILE A 174 5.73 -0.07 16.19
CA ILE A 174 5.69 -1.45 16.74
C ILE A 174 7.11 -1.93 17.09
N TYR A 175 8.09 -1.69 16.23
CA TYR A 175 9.48 -2.11 16.43
C TYR A 175 10.35 -1.09 17.18
N LEU A 176 9.75 0.01 17.67
CA LEU A 176 10.37 1.06 18.48
C LEU A 176 11.59 1.73 17.79
N ILE A 177 11.42 2.05 16.51
CA ILE A 177 12.43 2.68 15.64
C ILE A 177 12.14 4.18 15.54
N ASP A 178 12.36 4.90 16.64
CA ASP A 178 11.94 6.31 16.78
C ASP A 178 12.49 7.20 15.65
N ALA A 179 13.73 6.98 15.21
CA ALA A 179 14.33 7.74 14.11
C ALA A 179 13.63 7.53 12.74
N LEU A 180 13.01 6.37 12.52
CA LEU A 180 12.17 6.14 11.33
C LEU A 180 10.80 6.81 11.53
N LYS A 181 10.18 6.62 12.70
CA LYS A 181 8.90 7.23 13.06
C LYS A 181 8.92 8.76 12.81
N ASP A 182 9.93 9.43 13.34
CA ASP A 182 10.26 10.85 13.13
C ASP A 182 10.38 11.24 11.65
N LYS A 183 11.12 10.44 10.86
CA LYS A 183 11.36 10.70 9.43
C LYS A 183 10.07 10.57 8.61
N VAL A 184 9.25 9.57 8.95
CA VAL A 184 7.96 9.31 8.32
C VAL A 184 6.99 10.46 8.67
N GLU A 185 6.87 10.83 9.95
CA GLU A 185 5.97 11.90 10.42
C GLU A 185 6.17 13.20 9.63
N ARG A 186 7.42 13.68 9.54
CA ARG A 186 7.79 14.91 8.81
C ARG A 186 7.45 14.89 7.31
N SER A 187 7.33 13.70 6.73
CA SER A 187 7.06 13.52 5.29
C SER A 187 5.55 13.38 5.00
N THR A 188 4.76 12.94 5.97
CA THR A 188 3.27 12.88 5.95
C THR A 188 2.61 14.25 5.71
N LEU A 189 3.28 15.34 6.07
CA LEU A 189 2.74 16.70 6.04
C LEU A 189 2.57 17.32 4.63
N LYS A 190 2.75 16.56 3.54
CA LYS A 190 2.91 17.11 2.18
C LYS A 190 1.89 16.64 1.13
N ALA A 191 1.06 15.63 1.41
CA ALA A 191 0.12 15.06 0.43
C ALA A 191 -1.35 15.27 0.82
N PRO A 192 -2.30 15.40 -0.13
CA PRO A 192 -3.73 15.39 0.18
C PRO A 192 -4.27 13.95 0.31
N TYR A 193 -4.83 13.61 1.47
CA TYR A 193 -5.30 12.25 1.84
C TYR A 193 -6.76 11.94 1.42
N THR A 194 -7.37 12.75 0.55
CA THR A 194 -8.84 12.92 0.50
C THR A 194 -9.67 11.66 0.24
N THR A 195 -9.18 10.70 -0.54
CA THR A 195 -9.91 9.46 -0.89
C THR A 195 -9.60 8.29 0.05
N MET A 196 -8.35 8.16 0.49
CA MET A 196 -7.88 7.03 1.32
C MET A 196 -8.03 7.27 2.82
N ILE A 197 -8.29 8.50 3.26
CA ILE A 197 -8.34 8.90 4.69
C ILE A 197 -9.15 7.93 5.58
N PHE A 198 -10.28 7.39 5.13
CA PHE A 198 -11.04 6.38 5.87
C PHE A 198 -10.21 5.11 6.14
N SER A 199 -9.62 4.51 5.10
CA SER A 199 -8.77 3.32 5.22
C SER A 199 -7.54 3.58 6.09
N LEU A 200 -6.95 4.78 5.99
CA LEU A 200 -5.75 5.14 6.74
C LEU A 200 -6.05 5.40 8.23
N LEU A 201 -7.21 5.96 8.55
CA LEU A 201 -7.70 6.11 9.93
C LEU A 201 -8.01 4.78 10.57
N GLU A 202 -8.76 3.92 9.87
CA GLU A 202 -9.11 2.56 10.29
C GLU A 202 -7.84 1.73 10.52
N TYR A 203 -6.89 1.78 9.59
CA TYR A 203 -5.59 1.11 9.75
C TYR A 203 -4.78 1.66 10.93
N ALA A 204 -4.71 2.99 11.08
CA ALA A 204 -3.96 3.61 12.17
C ALA A 204 -4.59 3.36 13.56
N SER A 205 -5.91 3.33 13.68
CA SER A 205 -6.62 3.14 14.97
C SER A 205 -6.58 1.70 15.50
N LEU A 206 -6.22 0.73 14.66
CA LEU A 206 -5.94 -0.66 15.05
C LEU A 206 -4.61 -0.79 15.78
N TYR A 207 -3.55 -0.10 15.32
CA TYR A 207 -2.17 -0.32 15.78
C TYR A 207 -1.56 0.83 16.60
N LEU A 208 -2.15 2.04 16.59
CA LEU A 208 -1.65 3.21 17.32
C LEU A 208 -2.51 3.55 18.55
N SER A 209 -1.89 4.21 19.52
CA SER A 209 -2.58 4.76 20.69
C SER A 209 -3.41 5.99 20.32
N ASN A 210 -4.50 6.25 21.05
CA ASN A 210 -5.38 7.41 20.86
C ASN A 210 -4.67 8.78 20.99
N ASP A 211 -3.52 8.82 21.67
CA ASP A 211 -2.69 10.03 21.82
C ASP A 211 -1.46 10.05 20.89
N ASP A 212 -1.34 9.11 19.93
CA ASP A 212 -0.23 9.11 18.98
C ASP A 212 -0.26 10.34 18.03
N PRO A 213 0.88 11.00 17.76
CA PRO A 213 0.94 12.19 16.91
C PRO A 213 0.32 12.03 15.52
N LEU A 214 0.54 10.88 14.86
CA LEU A 214 0.00 10.62 13.52
C LEU A 214 -1.52 10.46 13.56
N LEU A 215 -2.05 9.73 14.54
CA LEU A 215 -3.49 9.51 14.66
C LEU A 215 -4.23 10.82 15.02
N ASN A 216 -3.63 11.65 15.88
CA ASN A 216 -4.06 13.01 16.19
C ASN A 216 -4.04 13.90 14.94
N TRP A 217 -2.98 13.83 14.13
CA TRP A 217 -2.87 14.56 12.86
C TRP A 217 -3.94 14.12 11.84
N LEU A 218 -4.12 12.81 11.65
CA LEU A 218 -5.17 12.26 10.78
C LEU A 218 -6.58 12.68 11.24
N GLY A 219 -6.82 12.73 12.56
CA GLY A 219 -8.07 13.25 13.14
C GLY A 219 -8.29 14.74 12.85
N ARG A 220 -7.25 15.58 12.91
CA ARG A 220 -7.30 17.00 12.49
C ARG A 220 -7.55 17.16 10.99
N TYR A 221 -6.91 16.33 10.17
CA TYR A 221 -7.13 16.33 8.73
C TYR A 221 -8.56 15.91 8.36
N ALA A 222 -9.08 14.87 9.01
CA ALA A 222 -10.43 14.37 8.81
C ALA A 222 -11.52 15.35 9.27
N SER A 223 -11.31 16.03 10.40
CA SER A 223 -12.22 17.09 10.88
C SER A 223 -12.21 18.33 9.96
N TRP A 224 -11.05 18.75 9.46
CA TRP A 224 -10.96 19.80 8.44
C TRP A 224 -11.67 19.40 7.14
N ASN A 225 -11.47 18.16 6.67
CA ASN A 225 -12.07 17.64 5.44
C ASN A 225 -13.48 17.04 5.63
N LEU A 226 -14.16 17.34 6.76
CA LEU A 226 -15.42 16.69 7.15
C LEU A 226 -16.56 16.91 6.15
N SER A 227 -16.57 18.03 5.42
CA SER A 227 -17.53 18.28 4.33
C SER A 227 -17.44 17.23 3.21
N THR A 228 -16.23 16.79 2.86
CA THR A 228 -15.96 15.73 1.88
C THR A 228 -16.28 14.35 2.46
N LEU A 229 -15.92 14.09 3.73
CA LEU A 229 -16.26 12.83 4.40
C LEU A 229 -17.78 12.61 4.47
N ARG A 230 -18.55 13.68 4.72
CA ARG A 230 -20.03 13.67 4.73
C ARG A 230 -20.67 13.32 3.38
N GLN A 231 -19.93 13.38 2.27
CA GLN A 231 -20.44 12.87 0.98
C GLN A 231 -20.52 11.33 0.97
N ASN A 232 -19.77 10.66 1.85
CA ASN A 232 -19.70 9.21 1.98
C ASN A 232 -20.29 8.74 3.32
N VAL A 233 -21.52 9.18 3.64
CA VAL A 233 -22.20 9.02 4.95
C VAL A 233 -22.05 7.60 5.52
N ARG A 234 -22.40 6.55 4.77
CA ARG A 234 -22.31 5.15 5.25
C ARG A 234 -20.90 4.75 5.71
N ARG A 235 -19.85 5.22 5.02
CA ARG A 235 -18.46 4.90 5.37
C ARG A 235 -18.01 5.67 6.61
N LEU A 236 -18.50 6.90 6.76
CA LEU A 236 -18.32 7.70 7.98
C LEU A 236 -19.06 7.09 9.17
N GLU A 237 -20.30 6.65 9.01
CA GLU A 237 -21.09 5.95 10.05
C GLU A 237 -20.39 4.66 10.50
N ASN A 238 -19.92 3.83 9.57
CA ASN A 238 -19.17 2.62 9.89
C ASN A 238 -17.90 2.94 10.70
N LEU A 239 -17.11 3.94 10.27
CA LEU A 239 -15.89 4.34 10.97
C LEU A 239 -16.18 4.95 12.35
N LEU A 240 -17.30 5.66 12.52
CA LEU A 240 -17.73 6.20 13.82
C LEU A 240 -18.29 5.12 14.77
N GLY A 241 -18.73 3.97 14.23
CA GLY A 241 -19.28 2.86 14.99
C GLY A 241 -18.31 2.21 15.97
N ASP A 242 -17.00 2.38 15.77
CA ASP A 242 -15.95 1.91 16.69
C ASP A 242 -15.83 2.75 17.98
N GLY A 243 -16.46 3.93 18.01
CA GLY A 243 -16.35 4.93 19.08
C GLY A 243 -14.99 5.64 19.16
N LYS A 244 -13.87 4.94 18.94
CA LYS A 244 -12.51 5.49 18.94
C LYS A 244 -12.40 6.68 17.98
N PHE A 245 -12.74 6.50 16.71
CA PHE A 245 -12.66 7.58 15.73
C PHE A 245 -13.66 8.70 16.02
N ALA A 246 -14.84 8.37 16.56
CA ALA A 246 -15.81 9.39 16.97
C ALA A 246 -15.24 10.34 18.03
N THR A 247 -14.53 9.82 19.04
CA THR A 247 -13.87 10.67 20.04
C THR A 247 -12.77 11.55 19.44
N LEU A 248 -11.96 11.02 18.52
CA LEU A 248 -10.92 11.78 17.81
C LEU A 248 -11.51 12.88 16.92
N LEU A 249 -12.57 12.58 16.17
CA LEU A 249 -13.24 13.57 15.32
C LEU A 249 -13.86 14.68 16.17
N VAL A 250 -14.61 14.34 17.22
CA VAL A 250 -15.23 15.31 18.14
C VAL A 250 -14.19 16.18 18.85
N ARG A 251 -13.01 15.64 19.19
CA ARG A 251 -11.88 16.39 19.77
C ARG A 251 -11.35 17.50 18.85
N HIS A 252 -11.51 17.36 17.53
CA HIS A 252 -10.90 18.26 16.54
C HIS A 252 -11.88 19.04 15.67
N VAL A 253 -13.17 18.70 15.63
CA VAL A 253 -14.20 19.50 14.94
C VAL A 253 -14.39 20.83 15.65
N VAL A 254 -13.79 21.88 15.08
CA VAL A 254 -13.95 23.27 15.51
C VAL A 254 -14.58 24.07 14.36
N PRO A 255 -15.59 24.93 14.61
CA PRO A 255 -16.09 25.84 13.59
C PRO A 255 -14.96 26.72 13.02
N SER A 256 -14.84 26.78 11.69
CA SER A 256 -13.78 27.54 10.99
C SER A 256 -12.35 27.03 11.22
N GLN A 257 -12.17 25.71 11.40
CA GLN A 257 -10.86 25.06 11.51
C GLN A 257 -9.94 25.40 10.32
N THR A 258 -8.75 25.92 10.61
CA THR A 258 -7.70 26.19 9.61
C THR A 258 -7.15 24.90 9.00
N ASN A 259 -6.66 24.99 7.77
CA ASN A 259 -6.06 23.87 7.05
C ASN A 259 -4.80 23.36 7.80
N PRO A 260 -4.72 22.07 8.18
CA PRO A 260 -3.60 21.54 8.96
C PRO A 260 -2.24 21.54 8.25
N PHE A 261 -2.19 21.79 6.94
CA PHE A 261 -0.95 22.02 6.19
C PHE A 261 -0.38 23.44 6.39
N ILE A 262 -1.20 24.38 6.87
CA ILE A 262 -0.77 25.74 7.20
C ILE A 262 -0.36 25.74 8.68
N CYS A 263 0.91 25.45 8.96
CA CYS A 263 1.48 25.79 10.26
C CYS A 263 1.32 27.29 10.48
N ALA A 264 0.75 27.69 11.61
CA ALA A 264 0.87 29.05 12.10
C ALA A 264 2.35 29.28 12.42
N SER A 265 2.98 30.19 11.67
CA SER A 265 4.36 30.65 11.84
C SER A 265 4.52 31.51 13.09
#